data_AF-A0A971TTK3-F1
#
_entry.id   AF-A0A971TTK3-F1
#
_cell.length_a   1.000
_cell.length_b   1.000
_cell.length_c   1.000
_cell.angle_alpha   90.00
_cell.angle_beta   90.00
_cell.angle_gamma   90.00
#
_symmetry.space_group_name_H-M   'P 1'
#
loop_
_entity.id
_entity.type
_entity.pdbx_description
1 polymer ?
#
loop_
_entity_poly.entity_id
_entity_poly.type
_entity_poly.pdbx_seq_one_letter_code
_entity_poly.pdbx_strand_id
1 'polypeptide(L)'
;MKKVSVLFAFLAAFFLTEVSAQTVDGKVTISGFPKGSTVNEATVVDLFKSFRDGKYKINFSYKADNVNRRGVVLFDMKTTVKLDGKIILQSTRGGWPWLPGDMFVPIEAFDLIPGIQKAGIMPTPKLTPDQMDSPLLKGKYEITLEMVSSSEAVKGRIQPLTFSFFGQYPPQ
;
A
#
# COMPACT_ATOMS: atom_id res chain seq x y z
N MET A 1 22.99 -51.75 26.73
CA MET A 1 23.26 -50.30 26.67
C MET A 1 23.29 -49.69 25.26
N LYS A 2 23.42 -50.45 24.16
CA LYS A 2 23.45 -49.89 22.78
C LYS A 2 22.11 -49.35 22.24
N LYS A 3 20.96 -49.86 22.72
CA LYS A 3 19.63 -49.47 22.21
C LYS A 3 19.13 -48.10 22.71
N VAL A 4 19.60 -47.65 23.88
CA VAL A 4 19.24 -46.34 24.47
C VAL A 4 19.95 -45.19 23.75
N SER A 5 21.18 -45.41 23.28
CA SER A 5 21.95 -44.41 22.52
C SER A 5 21.34 -44.09 21.15
N VAL A 6 20.65 -45.04 20.51
CA VAL A 6 19.99 -44.82 19.21
C VAL A 6 18.71 -43.99 19.37
N LEU A 7 17.97 -44.19 20.46
CA LEU A 7 16.76 -43.42 20.76
C LEU A 7 17.09 -41.95 21.08
N PHE A 8 18.18 -41.70 21.80
CA PHE A 8 18.68 -40.35 22.08
C PHE A 8 19.18 -39.63 20.81
N ALA A 9 19.82 -40.35 19.89
CA ALA A 9 20.25 -39.80 18.60
C ALA A 9 19.07 -39.43 17.69
N PHE A 10 17.99 -40.22 17.70
CA PHE A 10 16.77 -39.88 16.96
C PHE A 10 16.01 -38.68 17.56
N LEU A 11 16.01 -38.54 18.89
CA LEU A 11 15.33 -37.42 19.56
C LEU A 11 16.08 -36.09 19.34
N ALA A 12 17.41 -36.11 19.30
CA ALA A 12 18.23 -34.92 19.03
C ALA A 12 18.10 -34.41 17.58
N ALA A 13 17.81 -35.28 16.62
CA ALA A 13 17.64 -34.91 15.22
C ALA A 13 16.34 -34.11 14.94
N PHE A 14 15.35 -34.18 15.83
CA PHE A 14 14.10 -33.41 15.69
C PHE A 14 14.18 -31.96 16.20
N PHE A 15 15.26 -31.58 16.91
CA PHE A 15 15.40 -30.24 17.49
C PHE A 15 16.22 -29.25 16.64
N LEU A 16 16.67 -29.64 15.44
CA LEU A 16 17.55 -28.80 14.60
C LEU A 16 16.89 -28.17 13.38
N THR A 17 15.56 -28.22 13.25
CA THR A 17 14.89 -27.41 12.23
C THR A 17 14.75 -25.98 12.74
N GLU A 18 15.81 -25.19 12.61
CA GLU A 18 15.68 -23.74 12.66
C GLU A 18 14.78 -23.30 11.49
N VAL A 19 13.50 -23.12 11.78
CA VAL A 19 12.59 -22.43 10.85
C VAL A 19 13.06 -20.99 10.81
N SER A 20 13.94 -20.66 9.87
CA SER A 20 14.32 -19.28 9.61
C SER A 20 13.05 -18.50 9.28
N ALA A 21 12.68 -17.58 10.18
CA ALA A 21 11.55 -16.70 9.97
C ALA A 21 11.80 -15.90 8.68
N GLN A 22 10.80 -15.84 7.80
CA GLN A 22 10.90 -15.01 6.60
C GLN A 22 10.91 -13.56 7.05
N THR A 23 11.89 -12.79 6.62
CA THR A 23 12.00 -11.38 7.00
C THR A 23 11.84 -10.49 5.79
N VAL A 24 11.10 -9.39 5.95
CA VAL A 24 10.98 -8.33 4.95
C VAL A 24 11.36 -6.98 5.54
N ASP A 25 12.12 -6.21 4.79
CA ASP A 25 12.37 -4.79 5.06
C ASP A 25 12.11 -4.01 3.78
N GLY A 26 11.32 -2.94 3.89
CA GLY A 26 10.92 -2.19 2.72
C GLY A 26 10.32 -0.84 3.05
N LYS A 27 9.92 -0.15 1.99
CA LYS A 27 9.29 1.17 2.08
C LYS A 27 8.42 1.42 0.86
N VAL A 28 7.35 2.17 1.09
CA VAL A 28 6.60 2.85 0.03
C VAL A 28 7.08 4.30 -0.04
N THR A 29 7.31 4.81 -1.24
CA THR A 29 7.74 6.21 -1.46
C THR A 29 6.97 6.81 -2.62
N ILE A 30 6.98 8.14 -2.72
CA ILE A 30 6.40 8.88 -3.84
C ILE A 30 7.41 9.86 -4.41
N SER A 31 7.49 9.92 -5.74
CA SER A 31 8.30 10.89 -6.49
C SER A 31 7.40 11.87 -7.21
N GLY A 32 7.87 13.10 -7.39
CA GLY A 32 7.14 14.17 -8.10
C GLY A 32 6.01 14.82 -7.29
N PHE A 33 5.75 14.35 -6.07
CA PHE A 33 4.77 14.94 -5.18
C PHE A 33 5.45 15.94 -4.21
N PRO A 34 5.20 17.25 -4.32
CA PRO A 34 5.84 18.22 -3.43
C PRO A 34 5.26 18.12 -2.01
N LYS A 35 6.09 18.23 -0.98
CA LYS A 35 5.61 18.17 0.40
C LYS A 35 4.82 19.42 0.76
N GLY A 36 3.57 19.23 1.20
CA GLY A 36 2.74 20.32 1.71
C GLY A 36 2.25 21.31 0.65
N SER A 37 2.35 20.95 -0.64
CA SER A 37 1.89 21.80 -1.72
C SER A 37 0.39 21.67 -1.96
N THR A 38 -0.14 22.70 -2.58
CA THR A 38 -1.40 22.63 -3.29
C THR A 38 -1.22 21.84 -4.59
N VAL A 39 -2.16 20.96 -4.90
CA VAL A 39 -2.26 20.32 -6.22
C VAL A 39 -3.02 21.24 -7.17
N ASN A 40 -2.63 21.30 -8.43
CA ASN A 40 -3.29 22.12 -9.46
C ASN A 40 -4.44 21.37 -10.13
N GLU A 41 -4.62 20.10 -9.78
CA GLU A 41 -5.62 19.20 -10.32
C GLU A 41 -7.02 19.62 -9.85
N ALA A 42 -7.87 19.98 -10.83
CA ALA A 42 -9.21 20.51 -10.59
C ALA A 42 -10.21 19.41 -10.19
N THR A 43 -10.07 18.23 -10.80
CA THR A 43 -10.99 17.11 -10.60
C THR A 43 -10.24 15.89 -10.09
N VAL A 44 -11.00 14.95 -9.53
CA VAL A 44 -10.46 13.66 -9.09
C VAL A 44 -9.87 12.86 -10.26
N VAL A 45 -10.42 13.04 -11.47
CA VAL A 45 -9.91 12.43 -12.71
C VAL A 45 -8.56 13.02 -13.10
N ASP A 46 -8.36 14.33 -12.96
CA ASP A 46 -7.06 14.95 -13.25
C ASP A 46 -5.98 14.53 -12.24
N LEU A 47 -6.36 14.34 -10.97
CA LEU A 47 -5.50 13.73 -9.97
C LEU A 47 -5.12 12.31 -10.39
N PHE A 48 -6.08 11.50 -10.82
CA PHE A 48 -5.82 10.15 -11.33
C PHE A 48 -4.85 10.15 -12.51
N LYS A 49 -5.09 10.99 -13.53
CA LYS A 49 -4.20 11.12 -14.69
C LYS A 49 -2.77 11.45 -14.26
N SER A 50 -2.60 12.34 -13.28
CA SER A 50 -1.28 12.72 -12.79
C SER A 50 -0.50 11.54 -12.16
N PHE A 51 -1.19 10.61 -11.49
CA PHE A 51 -0.56 9.36 -11.07
C PHE A 51 -0.29 8.42 -12.25
N ARG A 52 -1.29 8.20 -13.12
CA ARG A 52 -1.21 7.28 -14.27
C ARG A 52 -0.10 7.65 -15.25
N ASP A 53 0.05 8.94 -15.54
CA ASP A 53 1.03 9.49 -16.48
C ASP A 53 2.40 9.70 -15.82
N GLY A 54 2.54 9.35 -14.54
CA GLY A 54 3.82 9.34 -13.85
C GLY A 54 4.32 10.72 -13.42
N LYS A 55 3.46 11.74 -13.36
CA LYS A 55 3.75 12.99 -12.64
C LYS A 55 3.97 12.69 -11.15
N TYR A 56 3.14 11.81 -10.60
CA TYR A 56 3.28 11.27 -9.24
C TYR A 56 3.53 9.77 -9.30
N LYS A 57 4.75 9.34 -8.97
CA LYS A 57 5.14 7.91 -9.05
C LYS A 57 5.25 7.29 -7.68
N ILE A 58 4.44 6.28 -7.41
CA ILE A 58 4.57 5.48 -6.19
C ILE A 58 5.58 4.37 -6.46
N ASN A 59 6.57 4.26 -5.59
CA ASN A 59 7.55 3.19 -5.63
C ASN A 59 7.40 2.33 -4.38
N PHE A 60 7.40 1.02 -4.58
CA PHE A 60 7.59 0.06 -3.51
C PHE A 60 8.96 -0.58 -3.69
N SER A 61 9.72 -0.62 -2.61
CA SER A 61 11.04 -1.23 -2.56
C SER A 61 11.07 -2.13 -1.34
N TYR A 62 11.37 -3.40 -1.53
CA TYR A 62 11.59 -4.29 -0.40
C TYR A 62 12.61 -5.37 -0.69
N LYS A 63 13.27 -5.80 0.37
CA LYS A 63 14.14 -6.97 0.41
C LYS A 63 13.44 -8.05 1.21
N ALA A 64 13.74 -9.30 0.88
CA ALA A 64 13.22 -10.43 1.61
C ALA A 64 14.27 -11.54 1.69
N ASP A 65 14.43 -12.10 2.88
CA ASP A 65 15.32 -13.24 3.13
C ASP A 65 14.48 -14.49 3.43
N ASN A 66 14.92 -15.64 2.91
CA ASN A 66 14.27 -16.94 3.11
C ASN A 66 12.79 -17.02 2.68
N VAL A 67 12.32 -16.08 1.86
CA VAL A 67 11.01 -16.17 1.20
C VAL A 67 10.96 -17.39 0.28
N ASN A 68 9.77 -17.97 0.15
CA ASN A 68 9.48 -19.29 -0.45
C ASN A 68 10.31 -19.67 -1.71
N ARG A 69 10.19 -20.92 -2.17
CA ARG A 69 10.96 -21.43 -3.34
C ARG A 69 10.89 -20.57 -4.62
N ARG A 70 9.91 -19.67 -4.75
CA ARG A 70 9.72 -18.77 -5.90
C ARG A 70 10.00 -17.30 -5.58
N GLY A 71 10.39 -16.98 -4.36
CA GLY A 71 10.69 -15.62 -3.88
C GLY A 71 9.47 -14.70 -3.79
N VAL A 72 8.24 -15.21 -3.84
CA VAL A 72 7.03 -14.36 -3.88
C VAL A 72 6.52 -14.05 -2.48
N VAL A 73 6.14 -12.81 -2.21
CA VAL A 73 5.45 -12.41 -0.98
C VAL A 73 4.07 -11.85 -1.33
N LEU A 74 3.05 -12.23 -0.57
CA LEU A 74 1.73 -11.64 -0.69
C LEU A 74 1.64 -10.41 0.21
N PHE A 75 1.17 -9.31 -0.36
CA PHE A 75 0.93 -8.07 0.38
C PHE A 75 -0.53 -7.63 0.27
N ASP A 76 -1.02 -7.10 1.38
CA ASP A 76 -2.25 -6.34 1.47
C ASP A 76 -1.91 -4.85 1.34
N MET A 77 -2.50 -4.20 0.33
CA MET A 77 -2.39 -2.76 0.13
C MET A 77 -3.45 -2.05 0.97
N LYS A 78 -3.03 -1.23 1.92
CA LYS A 78 -3.94 -0.43 2.74
C LYS A 78 -3.91 1.02 2.30
N THR A 79 -5.09 1.63 2.24
CA THR A 79 -5.27 3.03 1.91
C THR A 79 -6.05 3.71 3.02
N THR A 80 -5.48 4.76 3.62
CA THR A 80 -6.21 5.65 4.51
C THR A 80 -6.17 7.07 3.95
N VAL A 81 -7.33 7.72 3.87
CA VAL A 81 -7.44 9.11 3.44
C VAL A 81 -8.20 9.89 4.49
N LYS A 82 -7.61 11.01 4.92
CA LYS A 82 -8.28 12.02 5.73
C LYS A 82 -8.47 13.30 4.93
N LEU A 83 -9.60 13.94 5.12
CA LEU A 83 -9.89 15.30 4.66
C LEU A 83 -10.15 16.16 5.89
N ASP A 84 -9.33 17.19 6.07
CA ASP A 84 -9.38 18.10 7.23
C ASP A 84 -9.40 17.34 8.57
N GLY A 85 -8.57 16.29 8.65
CA GLY A 85 -8.45 15.42 9.82
C GLY A 85 -9.53 14.35 9.96
N LYS A 86 -10.64 14.42 9.22
CA LYS A 86 -11.69 13.39 9.21
C LYS A 86 -11.35 12.26 8.23
N ILE A 87 -11.39 11.02 8.69
CA ILE A 87 -11.23 9.85 7.82
C ILE A 87 -12.41 9.80 6.83
N ILE A 88 -12.09 9.86 5.54
CA ILE A 88 -13.07 9.73 4.43
C ILE A 88 -12.91 8.40 3.69
N LEU A 89 -11.78 7.71 3.86
CA LEU A 89 -11.55 6.37 3.33
C LEU A 89 -10.64 5.56 4.26
N GLN A 90 -11.02 4.31 4.48
CA GLN A 90 -10.13 3.22 4.87
C GLN A 90 -10.44 2.01 3.98
N SER A 91 -9.44 1.48 3.29
CA SER A 91 -9.60 0.29 2.47
C SER A 91 -8.41 -0.65 2.59
N THR A 92 -8.62 -1.91 2.20
CA THR A 92 -7.58 -2.92 2.12
C THR A 92 -7.85 -3.80 0.90
N ARG A 93 -6.85 -3.97 0.04
CA ARG A 93 -6.84 -4.90 -1.08
C ARG A 93 -5.81 -5.98 -0.81
N GLY A 94 -6.28 -7.19 -0.54
CA GLY A 94 -5.44 -8.25 0.00
C GLY A 94 -4.80 -9.18 -1.02
N GLY A 95 -3.73 -9.84 -0.59
CA GLY A 95 -3.20 -11.06 -1.22
C GLY A 95 -2.49 -10.88 -2.56
N TRP A 96 -1.95 -9.71 -2.85
CA TRP A 96 -1.30 -9.44 -4.14
C TRP A 96 0.13 -9.97 -4.15
N PRO A 97 0.55 -10.73 -5.18
CA PRO A 97 1.89 -11.29 -5.26
C PRO A 97 2.90 -10.25 -5.74
N TRP A 98 4.00 -10.12 -5.00
CA TRP A 98 5.13 -9.27 -5.35
C TRP A 98 6.45 -10.03 -5.25
N LEU A 99 7.43 -9.58 -6.04
CA LEU A 99 8.82 -10.07 -6.01
C LEU A 99 9.71 -9.03 -5.34
N PRO A 100 10.73 -9.44 -4.56
CA PRO A 100 11.68 -8.51 -3.95
C PRO A 100 12.37 -7.63 -4.99
N GLY A 101 12.66 -6.38 -4.61
CA GLY A 101 13.29 -5.38 -5.46
C GLY A 101 12.52 -4.07 -5.50
N ASP A 102 12.90 -3.23 -6.46
CA ASP A 102 12.31 -1.92 -6.70
C ASP A 102 11.27 -2.00 -7.83
N MET A 103 10.12 -1.37 -7.60
CA MET A 103 9.00 -1.43 -8.53
C MET A 103 8.10 -0.21 -8.42
N PHE A 104 7.53 0.17 -9.55
CA PHE A 104 6.44 1.13 -9.61
C PHE A 104 5.13 0.44 -9.22
N VAL A 105 4.37 1.10 -8.36
CA VAL A 105 3.04 0.65 -7.98
C VAL A 105 2.01 1.58 -8.64
N PRO A 106 1.10 1.06 -9.48
CA PRO A 106 0.04 1.86 -10.06
C PRO A 106 -0.87 2.38 -8.93
N ILE A 107 -1.40 3.59 -9.09
CA ILE A 107 -2.24 4.17 -8.04
C ILE A 107 -3.49 3.33 -7.78
N GLU A 108 -3.96 2.59 -8.78
CA GLU A 108 -5.11 1.67 -8.76
C GLU A 108 -4.92 0.49 -7.79
N ALA A 109 -3.68 0.19 -7.40
CA ALA A 109 -3.39 -0.77 -6.32
C ALA A 109 -3.93 -0.26 -4.96
N PHE A 110 -4.10 1.05 -4.84
CA PHE A 110 -4.66 1.74 -3.68
C PHE A 110 -6.03 2.32 -4.06
N ASP A 111 -7.05 2.19 -3.20
CA ASP A 111 -8.38 2.75 -3.50
C ASP A 111 -8.44 4.28 -3.34
N LEU A 112 -7.31 4.99 -3.50
CA LEU A 112 -7.19 6.42 -3.26
C LEU A 112 -8.19 7.22 -4.10
N ILE A 113 -8.15 7.04 -5.42
CA ILE A 113 -9.00 7.76 -6.38
C ILE A 113 -10.49 7.47 -6.13
N PRO A 114 -10.97 6.20 -6.12
CA PRO A 114 -12.38 5.93 -5.86
C PRO A 114 -12.83 6.36 -4.46
N GLY A 115 -11.94 6.35 -3.46
CA GLY A 115 -12.27 6.83 -2.12
C GLY A 115 -12.45 8.34 -2.04
N ILE A 116 -11.58 9.12 -2.69
CA ILE A 116 -11.74 10.58 -2.80
C ILE A 116 -13.02 10.91 -3.59
N GLN A 117 -13.26 10.21 -4.70
CA GLN A 117 -14.44 10.43 -5.53
C GLN A 117 -15.74 10.23 -4.74
N LYS A 118 -15.83 9.17 -3.94
CA LYS A 118 -17.00 8.93 -3.06
C LYS A 118 -17.19 10.00 -1.99
N ALA A 119 -16.11 10.62 -1.49
CA ALA A 119 -16.21 11.65 -0.47
C ALA A 119 -16.80 12.97 -1.02
N GLY A 120 -16.63 13.23 -2.32
CA GLY A 120 -17.15 14.41 -3.01
C GLY A 120 -18.60 14.30 -3.51
N ILE A 121 -19.22 13.12 -3.39
CA ILE A 121 -20.50 12.82 -4.03
C ILE A 121 -21.47 12.27 -2.98
N MET A 122 -22.75 12.65 -3.07
CA MET A 122 -23.79 12.01 -2.25
C MET A 122 -23.88 10.51 -2.60
N PRO A 123 -24.08 9.61 -1.62
CA PRO A 123 -24.09 8.17 -1.88
C PRO A 123 -25.21 7.81 -2.86
N THR A 124 -24.84 7.49 -4.11
CA THR A 124 -25.74 6.96 -5.14
C THR A 124 -25.28 5.56 -5.59
N PRO A 125 -26.19 4.67 -6.00
CA PRO A 125 -25.82 3.33 -6.47
C PRO A 125 -24.96 3.32 -7.74
N LYS A 126 -25.08 4.37 -8.56
CA LYS A 126 -24.33 4.58 -9.80
C LYS A 126 -24.03 6.07 -9.96
N LEU A 127 -22.86 6.38 -10.50
CA LEU A 127 -22.47 7.75 -10.82
C LEU A 127 -23.20 8.19 -12.10
N THR A 128 -23.73 9.41 -12.10
CA THR A 128 -24.12 10.12 -13.33
C THR A 128 -22.87 10.57 -14.09
N PRO A 129 -22.95 10.92 -15.38
CA PRO A 129 -21.82 11.47 -16.13
C PRO A 129 -21.13 12.66 -15.42
N ASP A 130 -21.90 13.60 -14.88
CA ASP A 130 -21.36 14.75 -14.15
C ASP A 130 -20.64 14.36 -12.84
N GLN A 131 -21.03 13.23 -12.24
CA GLN A 131 -20.40 12.67 -11.04
C GLN A 131 -19.13 11.87 -11.36
N MET A 132 -18.90 11.50 -12.63
CA MET A 132 -17.66 10.84 -13.04
C MET A 132 -16.47 11.78 -13.03
N ASP A 133 -16.69 13.07 -13.33
CA ASP A 133 -15.67 14.14 -13.32
C ASP A 133 -15.85 15.07 -12.12
N SER A 134 -16.03 14.48 -10.93
CA SER A 134 -16.29 15.25 -9.72
C SER A 134 -15.12 16.16 -9.35
N PRO A 135 -15.38 17.39 -8.88
CA PRO A 135 -14.33 18.30 -8.44
C PRO A 135 -13.56 17.71 -7.26
N LEU A 136 -12.26 18.02 -7.19
CA LEU A 136 -11.46 17.73 -6.02
C LEU A 136 -11.83 18.73 -4.92
N LEU A 137 -12.48 18.27 -3.86
CA LEU A 137 -12.96 19.17 -2.80
C LEU A 137 -11.82 20.00 -2.22
N LYS A 138 -12.16 21.23 -1.81
CA LYS A 138 -11.23 22.05 -1.05
C LYS A 138 -10.99 21.45 0.32
N GLY A 139 -9.73 21.42 0.75
CA GLY A 139 -9.34 20.99 2.09
C GLY A 139 -7.97 20.32 2.08
N LYS A 140 -7.46 20.00 3.27
CA LYS A 140 -6.20 19.28 3.44
C LYS A 140 -6.46 17.79 3.37
N TYR A 141 -5.91 17.14 2.35
CA TYR A 141 -5.86 15.69 2.25
C TYR A 141 -4.61 15.16 2.93
N GLU A 142 -4.77 14.13 3.76
CA GLU A 142 -3.67 13.37 4.36
C GLU A 142 -3.84 11.90 3.99
N ILE A 143 -2.86 11.36 3.27
CA ILE A 143 -2.92 10.04 2.66
C ILE A 143 -1.85 9.18 3.29
N THR A 144 -2.23 7.97 3.69
CA THR A 144 -1.31 6.91 4.10
C THR A 144 -1.51 5.70 3.21
N LEU A 145 -0.44 5.27 2.54
CA LEU A 145 -0.38 4.07 1.71
C LEU A 145 0.57 3.05 2.35
N GLU A 146 0.11 1.82 2.51
CA GLU A 146 0.86 0.78 3.20
C GLU A 146 0.86 -0.52 2.41
N MET A 147 1.98 -1.24 2.49
CA MET A 147 2.09 -2.64 2.07
C MET A 147 2.29 -3.46 3.34
N VAL A 148 1.36 -4.36 3.64
CA VAL A 148 1.42 -5.22 4.83
C VAL A 148 1.48 -6.67 4.38
N SER A 149 2.42 -7.47 4.88
CA SER A 149 2.46 -8.87 4.46
C SER A 149 1.16 -9.58 4.86
N SER A 150 0.58 -10.32 3.91
CA SER A 150 -0.62 -11.13 4.14
C SER A 150 -0.33 -12.41 4.93
N SER A 151 0.93 -12.67 5.29
CA SER A 151 1.36 -13.86 6.03
C SER A 151 1.98 -13.51 7.37
N GLU A 152 1.47 -14.11 8.45
CA GLU A 152 2.04 -13.94 9.79
C GLU A 152 3.43 -14.57 9.96
N ALA A 153 3.80 -15.47 9.04
CA ALA A 153 5.13 -16.11 9.00
C ALA A 153 6.21 -15.16 8.48
N VAL A 154 5.81 -14.08 7.78
CA VAL A 154 6.70 -13.03 7.32
C VAL A 154 6.77 -11.95 8.40
N LYS A 155 7.94 -11.81 9.01
CA LYS A 155 8.25 -10.80 10.01
C LYS A 155 8.98 -9.62 9.36
N GLY A 156 9.08 -8.51 10.08
CA GLY A 156 9.79 -7.31 9.64
C GLY A 156 8.86 -6.13 9.39
N ARG A 157 9.38 -5.08 8.74
CA ARG A 157 8.72 -3.78 8.66
C ARG A 157 8.76 -3.25 7.25
N ILE A 158 7.61 -2.79 6.76
CA ILE A 158 7.54 -1.94 5.58
C ILE A 158 7.14 -0.54 6.04
N GLN A 159 7.99 0.44 5.75
CA GLN A 159 7.70 1.83 6.08
C GLN A 159 6.54 2.32 5.19
N PRO A 160 5.44 2.80 5.77
CA PRO A 160 4.34 3.33 5.00
C PRO A 160 4.73 4.67 4.36
N LEU A 161 4.05 5.00 3.27
CA LEU A 161 4.12 6.31 2.67
C LEU A 161 3.02 7.19 3.27
N THR A 162 3.39 8.32 3.84
CA THR A 162 2.45 9.39 4.20
C THR A 162 2.77 10.67 3.45
N PHE A 163 1.77 11.25 2.80
CA PHE A 163 1.87 12.54 2.12
C PHE A 163 0.58 13.34 2.27
N SER A 164 0.68 14.65 2.04
CA SER A 164 -0.47 15.55 2.14
C SER A 164 -0.45 16.59 1.05
N PHE A 165 -1.64 17.05 0.69
CA PHE A 165 -1.84 18.14 -0.25
C PHE A 165 -3.11 18.92 0.06
N PHE A 166 -3.22 20.11 -0.52
CA PHE A 166 -4.45 20.89 -0.51
C PHE A 166 -5.17 20.76 -1.84
N GLY A 167 -6.44 20.32 -1.80
CA GLY A 167 -7.32 20.41 -2.96
C GLY A 167 -7.79 21.86 -3.14
N GLN A 168 -7.98 22.28 -4.40
CA GLN A 168 -8.54 23.58 -4.75
C GLN A 168 -9.78 23.42 -5.60
N TYR A 169 -10.89 23.96 -5.11
CA TYR A 169 -12.07 24.18 -5.92
C TYR A 169 -12.71 25.55 -5.59
N PRO A 170 -12.99 26.40 -6.60
CA PRO A 170 -12.52 26.26 -7.98
C PRO A 170 -10.97 26.33 -8.06
N PRO A 171 -10.35 25.79 -9.12
CA PRO A 171 -8.91 25.98 -9.37
C PRO A 171 -8.58 27.47 -9.47
N GLN A 172 -7.42 27.89 -8.94
CA GLN A 172 -6.91 29.25 -9.16
C GLN A 172 -6.26 29.41 -10.52
#